data_AF-A0A7G8WCU2-F1
#
_entry.id   AF-A0A7G8WCU2-F1
#
_cell.length_a   1.000
_cell.length_b   1.000
_cell.length_c   1.000
_cell.angle_alpha   90.00
_cell.angle_beta   90.00
_cell.angle_gamma   90.00
#
_symmetry.space_group_name_H-M   'P 1'
#
loop_
_entity.id
_entity.type
_entity.pdbx_description
1 polymer ?
#
loop_
_entity_poly.entity_id
_entity_poly.type
_entity_poly.pdbx_seq_one_letter_code
_entity_poly.pdbx_strand_id
1 'polypeptide(L)'
;MKNTYSRKVNLSFIGNIRVNFYGISCELIKIYENENEFERQKSMKHLGVIADVLESSHHSRYEYLMLQCFLIDVIENTYKGTPNAIGSIKIDGKEYSGNSLIKTWFLLSNFGHTFKTIGDEKALLLFTNERKGFKSELINSIDDKELKDYAIRVIDSFDYPNFHHILTLWRVNKKVRDNSKKKQIIKIYKLFLLGKTTQRVNETKLELLKHLAYYAREIAIISIDGHNTHIPFTINPLSTLMSVDVYESKLKNKSVFNILDPLVTVLINEVYLNKDVLTKQKEYELNSINNIKTFPANRKSYIEIIEKAFNKGLKEKDEIELTHFFRFTINQNNIKRQSILNEYRNIQTVKRNCNSVEASLDFNPKTNEKVYDFFIDKKFKKSDLPTFLFNICQLLENQIKNTVNEEIQQYDKLISGLTKELKERISSESEINEIIQNSLGFLSSDVLQKINQKVLPAFRGLLSSIISYFLDSKYTFEITDTNIPYDLVGVSLSELNFNTIKSNIKKALKFEENEDRKLEIKQIEKLVPNNYPGYIICSMCRINIYDFSKSPNERIVTDIDSVIIKINKSELIIEFNETKNVKRNRENVAKKDLKDKFIQTLNDNAKGYRNNPVKGFGAKIRIKINVT
;
A
#
# COMPACT_ATOMS: atom_id res chain seq x y z
N MET A 1 0.87 42.85 -26.55
CA MET A 1 1.24 41.51 -26.06
C MET A 1 2.26 41.67 -24.92
N LYS A 2 1.84 41.63 -23.65
CA LYS A 2 2.74 41.77 -22.49
C LYS A 2 2.61 40.50 -21.64
N ASN A 3 3.74 39.88 -21.26
CA ASN A 3 3.90 38.65 -20.48
C ASN A 3 3.62 37.31 -21.20
N THR A 4 4.47 36.97 -22.18
CA THR A 4 4.65 35.58 -22.64
C THR A 4 6.08 35.12 -22.33
N TYR A 5 6.24 33.84 -22.02
CA TYR A 5 7.53 33.19 -21.78
C TYR A 5 7.53 31.84 -22.50
N SER A 6 8.64 31.45 -23.12
CA SER A 6 8.74 30.19 -23.84
C SER A 6 10.05 29.50 -23.49
N ARG A 7 9.98 28.19 -23.27
CA ARG A 7 11.16 27.38 -22.91
C ARG A 7 11.28 26.18 -23.84
N LYS A 8 12.46 26.00 -24.41
CA LYS A 8 12.82 24.76 -25.11
C LYS A 8 13.27 23.73 -24.08
N VAL A 9 12.75 22.52 -24.19
CA VAL A 9 13.06 21.39 -23.30
C VAL A 9 13.28 20.17 -24.17
N ASN A 10 14.27 19.35 -23.81
CA ASN A 10 14.46 18.04 -24.43
C ASN A 10 13.99 16.98 -23.44
N LEU A 11 13.04 16.14 -23.85
CA LEU A 11 12.55 15.00 -23.07
C LEU A 11 12.94 13.72 -23.82
N SER A 12 13.55 12.74 -23.14
CA SER A 12 14.11 11.54 -23.79
C SER A 12 13.12 10.76 -24.67
N PHE A 13 11.84 10.71 -24.32
CA PHE A 13 10.80 9.95 -25.02
C PHE A 13 9.90 10.80 -25.94
N ILE A 14 10.07 12.12 -26.01
CA ILE A 14 9.31 13.01 -26.92
C ILE A 14 10.24 13.80 -27.87
N GLY A 15 11.48 14.04 -27.47
CA GLY A 15 12.44 14.88 -28.16
C GLY A 15 12.34 16.36 -27.73
N ASN A 16 12.71 17.25 -28.66
CA ASN A 16 12.74 18.69 -28.42
C ASN A 16 11.34 19.30 -28.48
N ILE A 17 10.85 19.76 -27.34
CA ILE A 17 9.56 20.44 -27.20
C ILE A 17 9.74 21.92 -26.85
N ARG A 18 8.72 22.71 -27.14
CA ARG A 18 8.61 24.11 -26.71
C ARG A 18 7.38 24.26 -25.84
N VAL A 19 7.58 24.70 -24.60
CA VAL A 19 6.49 24.94 -23.65
C VAL A 19 6.27 26.44 -23.53
N ASN A 20 5.03 26.88 -23.74
CA ASN A 20 4.68 28.30 -23.71
C ASN A 20 3.92 28.65 -22.42
N PHE A 21 4.28 29.75 -21.78
CA PHE A 21 3.62 30.25 -20.58
C PHE A 21 3.15 31.67 -20.85
N TYR A 22 1.95 31.99 -20.39
CA TYR A 22 1.32 33.29 -20.60
C TYR A 22 0.39 33.61 -19.43
N GLY A 23 -0.04 34.87 -19.32
CA GLY A 23 -0.92 35.31 -18.22
C GLY A 23 -0.33 34.99 -16.84
N ILE A 24 -1.16 34.43 -15.95
CA ILE A 24 -0.76 34.09 -14.58
C ILE A 24 0.33 33.01 -14.54
N SER A 25 0.35 32.08 -15.49
CA SER A 25 1.43 31.08 -15.53
C SER A 25 2.79 31.72 -15.79
N CYS A 26 2.86 32.73 -16.66
CA CYS A 26 4.09 33.50 -16.90
C CYS A 26 4.52 34.30 -15.66
N GLU A 27 3.58 34.83 -14.88
CA GLU A 27 3.90 35.49 -13.60
C GLU A 27 4.52 34.53 -12.60
N LEU A 28 4.01 33.29 -12.52
CA LEU A 28 4.56 32.25 -11.64
C LEU A 28 5.94 31.76 -12.10
N ILE A 29 6.22 31.75 -13.41
CA ILE A 29 7.55 31.46 -13.94
C ILE A 29 8.59 32.45 -13.40
N LYS A 30 8.25 33.75 -13.31
CA LYS A 30 9.17 34.74 -12.73
C LYS A 30 9.49 34.44 -11.27
N ILE A 31 8.53 33.90 -10.51
CA ILE A 31 8.77 33.43 -9.14
C ILE A 31 9.70 32.21 -9.16
N TYR A 32 9.50 31.27 -10.09
CA TYR A 32 10.38 30.11 -10.27
C TYR A 32 11.82 30.51 -10.56
N GLU A 33 12.03 31.51 -11.41
CA GLU A 33 13.37 32.03 -11.74
C GLU A 33 14.02 32.71 -10.53
N ASN A 34 13.28 33.58 -9.83
CA ASN A 34 13.78 34.27 -8.64
C ASN A 34 14.17 33.31 -7.50
N GLU A 35 13.46 32.19 -7.37
CA GLU A 35 13.69 31.18 -6.33
C GLU A 35 14.60 30.03 -6.80
N ASN A 36 15.18 30.13 -8.00
CA ASN A 36 16.00 29.09 -8.63
C ASN A 36 15.32 27.69 -8.66
N GLU A 37 14.00 27.68 -8.79
CA GLU A 37 13.17 26.48 -8.63
C GLU A 37 13.39 25.49 -9.79
N PHE A 38 13.74 25.98 -10.98
CA PHE A 38 14.06 25.10 -12.11
C PHE A 38 15.31 24.27 -11.87
N GLU A 39 16.38 24.87 -11.38
CA GLU A 39 17.61 24.13 -11.08
C GLU A 39 17.40 23.18 -9.90
N ARG A 40 16.60 23.60 -8.90
CA ARG A 40 16.16 22.70 -7.83
C ARG A 40 15.45 21.48 -8.40
N GLN A 41 14.42 21.66 -9.23
CA GLN A 41 13.65 20.54 -9.79
C GLN A 41 14.42 19.66 -10.77
N LYS A 42 15.44 20.20 -11.46
CA LYS A 42 16.36 19.39 -12.28
C LYS A 42 17.25 18.49 -11.43
N SER A 43 17.66 18.97 -10.25
CA SER A 43 18.49 18.18 -9.31
C SER A 43 17.69 17.13 -8.53
N MET A 44 16.36 17.20 -8.55
CA MET A 44 15.47 16.28 -7.84
C MET A 44 15.02 15.15 -8.76
N LYS A 45 15.29 13.90 -8.36
CA LYS A 45 14.69 12.73 -9.00
C LYS A 45 13.17 12.76 -8.81
N HIS A 46 12.39 12.55 -9.87
CA HIS A 46 10.93 12.59 -9.79
C HIS A 46 10.38 11.58 -8.78
N LEU A 47 10.91 10.35 -8.81
CA LEU A 47 10.51 9.26 -7.92
C LEU A 47 11.21 9.31 -6.54
N GLY A 48 12.04 10.32 -6.26
CA GLY A 48 12.69 10.52 -4.96
C GLY A 48 13.46 9.28 -4.47
N VAL A 49 13.09 8.76 -3.30
CA VAL A 49 13.70 7.57 -2.68
C VAL A 49 13.52 6.30 -3.53
N ILE A 50 12.43 6.19 -4.29
CA ILE A 50 12.16 5.01 -5.13
C ILE A 50 13.28 4.82 -6.17
N ALA A 51 13.80 5.91 -6.71
CA ALA A 51 14.90 5.90 -7.68
C ALA A 51 16.27 5.57 -7.06
N ASP A 52 16.32 5.28 -5.77
CA ASP A 52 17.49 4.67 -5.11
C ASP A 52 17.38 3.12 -5.09
N VAL A 53 16.20 2.56 -5.43
CA VAL A 53 15.96 1.11 -5.61
C VAL A 53 15.85 0.75 -7.10
N LEU A 54 15.13 1.58 -7.88
CA LEU A 54 14.99 1.43 -9.32
C LEU A 54 16.03 2.27 -10.03
N GLU A 55 17.21 1.71 -10.24
CA GLU A 55 18.39 2.44 -10.75
C GLU A 55 18.13 3.10 -12.12
N SER A 56 17.31 2.51 -12.98
CA SER A 56 16.98 3.11 -14.29
C SER A 56 16.15 4.40 -14.21
N SER A 57 15.57 4.72 -13.05
CA SER A 57 14.64 5.83 -12.89
C SER A 57 15.32 7.16 -12.55
N HIS A 58 16.06 7.73 -13.49
CA HIS A 58 16.84 8.98 -13.27
C HIS A 58 16.14 10.28 -13.69
N HIS A 59 14.92 10.20 -14.24
CA HIS A 59 14.24 11.40 -14.70
C HIS A 59 13.90 12.36 -13.54
N SER A 60 14.01 13.65 -13.85
CA SER A 60 13.88 14.75 -12.91
C SER A 60 12.43 15.19 -12.72
N ARG A 61 12.16 15.84 -11.59
CA ARG A 61 10.85 16.48 -11.35
C ARG A 61 10.56 17.57 -12.40
N TYR A 62 11.63 18.22 -12.88
CA TYR A 62 11.56 19.22 -13.95
C TYR A 62 11.02 18.62 -15.25
N GLU A 63 11.54 17.47 -15.69
CA GLU A 63 11.08 16.79 -16.91
C GLU A 63 9.60 16.42 -16.81
N TYR A 64 9.18 15.91 -15.66
CA TYR A 64 7.78 15.62 -15.37
C TYR A 64 6.88 16.86 -15.48
N LEU A 65 7.27 17.97 -14.83
CA LEU A 65 6.51 19.22 -14.89
C LEU A 65 6.42 19.78 -16.32
N MET A 66 7.53 19.77 -17.07
CA MET A 66 7.55 20.27 -18.44
C MET A 66 6.70 19.40 -19.36
N LEU A 67 6.69 18.08 -19.16
CA LEU A 67 5.78 17.16 -19.86
C LEU A 67 4.33 17.54 -19.60
N GLN A 68 3.92 17.69 -18.34
CA GLN A 68 2.56 18.08 -17.98
C GLN A 68 2.14 19.37 -18.69
N CYS A 69 2.99 20.40 -18.66
CA CYS A 69 2.71 21.67 -19.32
C CYS A 69 2.63 21.54 -20.84
N PHE A 70 3.49 20.71 -21.45
CA PHE A 70 3.46 20.44 -22.88
C PHE A 70 2.18 19.73 -23.30
N LEU A 71 1.73 18.72 -22.55
CA LEU A 71 0.49 18.00 -22.86
C LEU A 71 -0.72 18.94 -22.88
N ILE A 72 -0.74 19.96 -22.02
CA ILE A 72 -1.81 20.98 -22.03
C ILE A 72 -1.76 21.87 -23.28
N ASP A 73 -0.58 22.19 -23.80
CA ASP A 73 -0.45 22.88 -25.10
C ASP A 73 -0.97 22.01 -26.25
N VAL A 74 -0.71 20.70 -26.20
CA VAL A 74 -1.24 19.75 -27.19
C VAL A 74 -2.76 19.66 -27.11
N ILE A 75 -3.32 19.53 -25.91
CA ILE A 75 -4.77 19.48 -25.65
C ILE A 75 -5.44 20.77 -26.17
N GLU A 76 -4.90 21.95 -25.88
CA GLU A 76 -5.46 23.23 -26.35
C GLU A 76 -5.56 23.30 -27.88
N ASN A 77 -4.51 22.85 -28.57
CA ASN A 77 -4.43 22.92 -30.02
C ASN A 77 -5.26 21.82 -30.71
N THR A 78 -5.32 20.63 -30.11
CA THR A 78 -6.01 19.46 -30.70
C THR A 78 -7.53 19.61 -30.60
N TYR A 79 -8.03 20.07 -29.46
CA TYR A 79 -9.48 20.13 -29.20
C TYR A 79 -10.09 21.49 -29.46
N LYS A 80 -9.38 22.39 -30.15
CA LYS A 80 -9.87 23.74 -30.42
C LYS A 80 -11.19 23.68 -31.19
N GLY A 81 -12.25 24.25 -30.61
CA GLY A 81 -13.59 24.25 -31.20
C GLY A 81 -14.45 23.02 -30.88
N THR A 82 -13.97 22.09 -30.06
CA THR A 82 -14.76 20.93 -29.57
C THR A 82 -15.31 21.19 -28.16
N PRO A 83 -16.26 20.37 -27.64
CA PRO A 83 -16.70 20.44 -26.24
C PRO A 83 -15.56 20.26 -25.22
N ASN A 84 -14.50 19.55 -25.60
CA ASN A 84 -13.29 19.32 -24.79
C ASN A 84 -12.28 20.47 -24.87
N ALA A 85 -12.62 21.58 -25.55
CA ALA A 85 -11.76 22.75 -25.64
C ALA A 85 -11.48 23.36 -24.26
N ILE A 86 -10.19 23.66 -24.00
CA ILE A 86 -9.74 24.29 -22.75
C ILE A 86 -10.42 25.66 -22.54
N GLY A 87 -10.42 26.53 -23.55
CA GLY A 87 -11.11 27.83 -23.51
C GLY A 87 -10.67 28.76 -22.38
N SER A 88 -11.53 29.70 -21.99
CA SER A 88 -11.33 30.62 -20.88
C SER A 88 -12.35 30.41 -19.76
N ILE A 89 -12.06 30.95 -18.58
CA ILE A 89 -12.93 30.91 -17.40
C ILE A 89 -12.92 32.28 -16.71
N LYS A 90 -14.10 32.75 -16.29
CA LYS A 90 -14.23 33.97 -15.49
C LYS A 90 -14.23 33.62 -14.00
N ILE A 91 -13.32 34.22 -13.25
CA ILE A 91 -13.18 34.04 -11.79
C ILE A 91 -13.34 35.42 -11.16
N ASP A 92 -14.44 35.63 -10.43
CA ASP A 92 -14.85 36.93 -9.89
C ASP A 92 -14.84 38.04 -10.94
N GLY A 93 -15.40 37.74 -12.12
CA GLY A 93 -15.52 38.69 -13.24
C GLY A 93 -14.25 38.85 -14.09
N LYS A 94 -13.07 38.45 -13.61
CA LYS A 94 -11.83 38.48 -14.39
C LYS A 94 -11.66 37.22 -15.22
N GLU A 95 -11.35 37.38 -16.50
CA GLU A 95 -11.14 36.28 -17.43
C GLU A 95 -9.71 35.72 -17.34
N TYR A 96 -9.60 34.40 -17.34
CA TYR A 96 -8.35 33.65 -17.34
C TYR A 96 -8.40 32.60 -18.45
N SER A 97 -7.30 32.44 -19.21
CA SER A 97 -7.16 31.27 -20.09
C SER A 97 -7.05 30.00 -19.25
N GLY A 98 -7.80 28.96 -19.64
CA GLY A 98 -7.76 27.66 -18.99
C GLY A 98 -6.39 26.99 -19.09
N ASN A 99 -5.64 27.15 -20.19
CA ASN A 99 -4.30 26.56 -20.33
C ASN A 99 -3.33 27.24 -19.35
N SER A 100 -3.35 28.58 -19.30
CA SER A 100 -2.59 29.31 -18.29
C SER A 100 -2.99 28.92 -16.87
N LEU A 101 -4.28 28.65 -16.61
CA LEU A 101 -4.76 28.27 -15.29
C LEU A 101 -4.24 26.88 -14.88
N ILE A 102 -4.40 25.87 -15.75
CA ILE A 102 -3.94 24.51 -15.48
C ILE A 102 -2.43 24.45 -15.30
N LYS A 103 -1.64 25.15 -16.15
CA LYS A 103 -0.19 25.23 -15.97
C LYS A 103 0.21 25.89 -14.65
N THR A 104 -0.56 26.87 -14.20
CA THR A 104 -0.36 27.46 -12.87
C THR A 104 -0.59 26.43 -11.78
N TRP A 105 -1.60 25.57 -11.90
CA TRP A 105 -1.82 24.48 -10.95
C TRP A 105 -0.66 23.46 -10.95
N PHE A 106 -0.12 23.10 -12.11
CA PHE A 106 1.04 22.18 -12.19
C PHE A 106 2.31 22.77 -11.59
N LEU A 107 2.60 24.04 -11.88
CA LEU A 107 3.69 24.77 -11.25
C LEU A 107 3.48 24.77 -9.72
N LEU A 108 2.35 25.26 -9.21
CA LEU A 108 2.12 25.29 -7.77
C LEU A 108 2.13 23.90 -7.11
N SER A 109 1.59 22.87 -7.76
CA SER A 109 1.70 21.49 -7.27
C SER A 109 3.14 21.00 -7.19
N ASN A 110 4.03 21.40 -8.11
CA ASN A 110 5.43 20.98 -8.04
C ASN A 110 6.29 21.86 -7.14
N PHE A 111 5.84 23.08 -6.84
CA PHE A 111 6.55 24.02 -5.95
C PHE A 111 6.67 23.48 -4.51
N GLY A 112 5.76 22.63 -4.06
CA GLY A 112 5.75 22.09 -2.70
C GLY A 112 6.53 20.80 -2.49
N HIS A 113 6.99 20.13 -3.55
CA HIS A 113 7.71 18.86 -3.39
C HIS A 113 9.11 19.06 -2.82
N THR A 114 9.45 18.23 -1.85
CA THR A 114 10.75 18.21 -1.15
C THR A 114 11.77 17.37 -1.91
N PHE A 115 13.06 17.49 -1.56
CA PHE A 115 14.17 16.95 -2.34
C PHE A 115 14.07 15.44 -2.57
N LYS A 116 13.66 14.67 -1.54
CA LYS A 116 13.38 13.23 -1.63
C LYS A 116 11.88 12.90 -1.75
N THR A 117 11.08 13.87 -2.18
CA THR A 117 9.65 13.77 -2.49
C THR A 117 8.85 13.08 -1.38
N ILE A 118 8.22 11.94 -1.66
CA ILE A 118 7.35 11.21 -0.74
C ILE A 118 8.10 10.82 0.55
N GLY A 119 9.41 10.51 0.47
CA GLY A 119 10.19 10.12 1.65
C GLY A 119 10.30 11.25 2.69
N ASP A 120 10.66 12.45 2.24
CA ASP A 120 10.71 13.65 3.08
C ASP A 120 9.30 14.07 3.53
N GLU A 121 8.32 14.02 2.63
CA GLU A 121 6.93 14.42 2.91
C GLU A 121 6.27 13.53 3.97
N LYS A 122 6.46 12.20 3.91
CA LYS A 122 6.02 11.26 4.95
C LYS A 122 6.69 11.53 6.30
N ALA A 123 8.01 11.73 6.32
CA ALA A 123 8.76 12.03 7.54
C ALA A 123 8.28 13.34 8.20
N LEU A 124 8.06 14.40 7.40
CA LEU A 124 7.51 15.67 7.88
C LEU A 124 6.08 15.54 8.38
N LEU A 125 5.22 14.76 7.70
CA LEU A 125 3.85 14.52 8.14
C LEU A 125 3.79 13.76 9.46
N LEU A 126 4.64 12.75 9.65
CA LEU A 126 4.77 12.05 10.93
C LEU A 126 5.24 13.00 12.03
N PHE A 127 6.28 13.79 11.77
CA PHE A 127 6.77 14.79 12.71
C PHE A 127 5.71 15.83 13.07
N THR A 128 4.87 16.22 12.10
CA THR A 128 3.71 17.11 12.30
C THR A 128 2.70 16.52 13.28
N ASN A 129 2.46 15.21 13.21
CA ASN A 129 1.55 14.52 14.12
C ASN A 129 2.14 14.28 15.52
N GLU A 130 3.47 14.21 15.64
CA GLU A 130 4.16 14.08 16.94
C GLU A 130 4.38 15.43 17.65
N ARG A 131 4.63 16.51 16.90
CA ARG A 131 5.02 17.83 17.45
C ARG A 131 3.98 18.89 17.13
N LYS A 132 3.11 19.20 18.11
CA LYS A 132 2.09 20.27 18.00
C LYS A 132 2.66 21.61 17.53
N GLY A 133 3.84 22.01 18.02
CA GLY A 133 4.48 23.26 17.62
C GLY A 133 4.86 23.31 16.13
N PHE A 134 5.31 22.20 15.56
CA PHE A 134 5.61 22.09 14.13
C PHE A 134 4.33 22.15 13.29
N LYS A 135 3.27 21.46 13.72
CA LYS A 135 1.93 21.57 13.10
C LYS A 135 1.43 23.01 13.09
N SER A 136 1.54 23.71 14.21
CA SER A 136 1.17 25.12 14.30
C SER A 136 1.96 26.01 13.34
N GLU A 137 3.27 25.78 13.14
CA GLU A 137 4.07 26.54 12.18
C GLU A 137 3.56 26.37 10.74
N LEU A 138 3.24 25.15 10.32
CA LEU A 138 2.68 24.89 8.99
C LEU A 138 1.30 25.52 8.83
N ILE A 139 0.40 25.27 9.78
CA ILE A 139 -1.01 25.68 9.69
C ILE A 139 -1.17 27.20 9.84
N ASN A 140 -0.42 27.84 10.73
CA ASN A 140 -0.51 29.29 10.93
C ASN A 140 0.13 30.09 9.80
N SER A 141 0.90 29.45 8.92
CA SER A 141 1.35 30.08 7.68
C SER A 141 0.23 30.27 6.66
N ILE A 142 -0.95 29.67 6.85
CA ILE A 142 -2.09 29.71 5.92
C ILE A 142 -3.16 30.67 6.46
N ASP A 143 -3.34 31.79 5.76
CA ASP A 143 -4.32 32.84 6.13
C ASP A 143 -5.76 32.48 5.74
N ASP A 144 -5.96 31.77 4.62
CA ASP A 144 -7.29 31.41 4.11
C ASP A 144 -7.89 30.26 4.92
N LYS A 145 -9.08 30.49 5.51
CA LYS A 145 -9.75 29.53 6.40
C LYS A 145 -10.05 28.19 5.72
N GLU A 146 -10.53 28.18 4.48
CA GLU A 146 -10.91 26.94 3.80
C GLU A 146 -9.68 26.09 3.44
N LEU A 147 -8.56 26.75 3.09
CA LEU A 147 -7.28 26.10 2.89
C LEU A 147 -6.66 25.61 4.20
N LYS A 148 -6.88 26.33 5.30
CA LYS A 148 -6.47 25.90 6.64
C LYS A 148 -7.20 24.62 7.05
N ASP A 149 -8.52 24.58 6.83
CA ASP A 149 -9.34 23.39 7.08
C ASP A 149 -8.91 22.23 6.17
N TYR A 150 -8.57 22.49 4.91
CA TYR A 150 -7.98 21.50 4.00
C TYR A 150 -6.66 20.94 4.55
N ALA A 151 -5.73 21.80 4.97
CA ALA A 151 -4.44 21.36 5.50
C ALA A 151 -4.58 20.55 6.79
N ILE A 152 -5.49 20.95 7.69
CA ILE A 152 -5.81 20.18 8.90
C ILE A 152 -6.34 18.80 8.54
N ARG A 153 -7.29 18.71 7.58
CA ARG A 153 -7.82 17.41 7.13
C ARG A 153 -6.72 16.52 6.58
N VAL A 154 -5.85 17.03 5.71
CA VAL A 154 -4.73 16.27 5.13
C VAL A 154 -3.81 15.73 6.22
N ILE A 155 -3.48 16.53 7.23
CA ILE A 155 -2.64 16.10 8.36
C ILE A 155 -3.34 15.04 9.22
N ASP A 156 -4.59 15.31 9.62
CA ASP A 156 -5.36 14.47 10.54
C ASP A 156 -5.82 13.15 9.89
N SER A 157 -5.96 13.12 8.56
CA SER A 157 -6.22 11.91 7.79
C SER A 157 -4.95 11.22 7.29
N PHE A 158 -3.76 11.69 7.68
CA PHE A 158 -2.48 11.14 7.23
C PHE A 158 -2.34 11.00 5.69
N ASP A 159 -2.83 11.99 4.95
CA ASP A 159 -2.86 12.01 3.48
C ASP A 159 -1.53 12.52 2.91
N TYR A 160 -0.49 11.66 3.01
CA TYR A 160 0.85 12.00 2.54
C TYR A 160 0.92 12.36 1.04
N PRO A 161 0.15 11.76 0.11
CA PRO A 161 0.18 12.16 -1.30
C PRO A 161 -0.23 13.61 -1.57
N ASN A 162 -0.98 14.22 -0.64
CA ASN A 162 -1.42 15.61 -0.72
C ASN A 162 -0.63 16.55 0.22
N PHE A 163 0.33 16.03 1.00
CA PHE A 163 1.05 16.83 1.99
C PHE A 163 1.90 17.94 1.36
N HIS A 164 2.46 17.71 0.18
CA HIS A 164 3.21 18.74 -0.56
C HIS A 164 2.38 19.98 -0.89
N HIS A 165 1.04 19.87 -0.98
CA HIS A 165 0.17 21.03 -1.19
C HIS A 165 0.20 22.00 0.00
N ILE A 166 0.33 21.49 1.22
CA ILE A 166 0.52 22.32 2.42
C ILE A 166 1.87 23.04 2.34
N LEU A 167 2.90 22.32 1.90
CA LEU A 167 4.24 22.87 1.73
C LEU A 167 4.30 23.94 0.61
N THR A 168 3.52 23.77 -0.47
CA THR A 168 3.31 24.82 -1.49
C THR A 168 2.74 26.07 -0.86
N LEU A 169 1.66 25.96 -0.07
CA LEU A 169 1.03 27.13 0.57
C LEU A 169 2.01 27.84 1.51
N TRP A 170 2.74 27.08 2.32
CA TRP A 170 3.79 27.62 3.19
C TRP A 170 4.86 28.38 2.38
N ARG A 171 5.36 27.79 1.29
CA ARG A 171 6.37 28.44 0.42
C ARG A 171 5.82 29.70 -0.26
N VAL A 172 4.58 29.67 -0.76
CA VAL A 172 3.95 30.84 -1.38
C VAL A 172 3.88 31.99 -0.38
N ASN A 173 3.44 31.71 0.85
CA ASN A 173 3.34 32.74 1.89
C ASN A 173 4.71 33.31 2.31
N LYS A 174 5.75 32.48 2.29
CA LYS A 174 7.11 32.84 2.72
C LYS A 174 7.95 33.51 1.63
N LYS A 175 7.89 33.01 0.40
CA LYS A 175 8.79 33.41 -0.70
C LYS A 175 8.18 34.49 -1.61
N VAL A 176 6.85 34.56 -1.75
CA VAL A 176 6.20 35.61 -2.55
C VAL A 176 6.07 36.89 -1.72
N ARG A 177 6.90 37.89 -2.01
CA ARG A 177 6.91 39.18 -1.28
C ARG A 177 5.69 40.06 -1.57
N ASP A 178 5.21 40.05 -2.81
CA ASP A 178 4.08 40.87 -3.25
C ASP A 178 2.76 40.28 -2.73
N ASN A 179 2.14 40.95 -1.77
CA ASN A 179 0.90 40.51 -1.14
C ASN A 179 -0.29 40.43 -2.10
N SER A 180 -0.35 41.27 -3.14
CA SER A 180 -1.42 41.21 -4.14
C SER A 180 -1.29 39.94 -4.98
N LYS A 181 -0.08 39.68 -5.49
CA LYS A 181 0.22 38.45 -6.23
C LYS A 181 0.03 37.19 -5.39
N LYS A 182 0.48 37.22 -4.13
CA LYS A 182 0.28 36.13 -3.17
C LYS A 182 -1.20 35.77 -3.03
N LYS A 183 -2.07 36.76 -2.78
CA LYS A 183 -3.52 36.56 -2.70
C LYS A 183 -4.09 36.00 -4.00
N GLN A 184 -3.65 36.50 -5.15
CA GLN A 184 -4.10 36.01 -6.45
C GLN A 184 -3.69 34.54 -6.71
N ILE A 185 -2.44 34.18 -6.40
CA ILE A 185 -1.92 32.82 -6.53
C ILE A 185 -2.68 31.86 -5.62
N ILE A 186 -2.84 32.20 -4.34
CA ILE A 186 -3.58 31.38 -3.37
C ILE A 186 -5.03 31.19 -3.83
N LYS A 187 -5.68 32.27 -4.29
CA LYS A 187 -7.05 32.21 -4.82
C LYS A 187 -7.17 31.24 -5.99
N ILE A 188 -6.22 31.26 -6.92
CA ILE A 188 -6.20 30.34 -8.07
C ILE A 188 -5.91 28.90 -7.65
N TYR A 189 -4.99 28.72 -6.70
CA TYR A 189 -4.63 27.38 -6.24
C TYR A 189 -5.76 26.72 -5.45
N LYS A 190 -6.49 27.52 -4.69
CA LYS A 190 -7.70 27.10 -3.98
C LYS A 190 -8.75 26.47 -4.90
N LEU A 191 -8.90 26.98 -6.12
CA LEU A 191 -9.78 26.38 -7.14
C LEU A 191 -9.37 24.96 -7.51
N PHE A 192 -8.08 24.63 -7.45
CA PHE A 192 -7.58 23.29 -7.73
C PHE A 192 -7.76 22.35 -6.54
N LEU A 193 -7.41 22.81 -5.33
CA LEU A 193 -7.39 21.98 -4.12
C LEU A 193 -8.79 21.67 -3.55
N LEU A 194 -9.75 22.59 -3.71
CA LEU A 194 -11.06 22.45 -3.08
C LEU A 194 -12.12 21.94 -4.07
N GLY A 195 -12.93 20.99 -3.62
CA GLY A 195 -14.07 20.46 -4.39
C GLY A 195 -15.24 21.44 -4.49
N LYS A 196 -15.39 22.36 -3.53
CA LYS A 196 -16.35 23.47 -3.56
C LYS A 196 -15.60 24.77 -3.32
N THR A 197 -16.01 25.84 -3.99
CA THR A 197 -15.39 27.15 -3.84
C THR A 197 -16.42 28.22 -3.52
N THR A 198 -15.99 29.19 -2.71
CA THR A 198 -16.71 30.43 -2.42
C THR A 198 -16.58 31.48 -3.52
N GLN A 199 -15.71 31.24 -4.52
CA GLN A 199 -15.45 32.18 -5.60
C GLN A 199 -16.53 32.12 -6.68
N ARG A 200 -16.87 33.25 -7.29
CA ARG A 200 -17.84 33.31 -8.39
C ARG A 200 -17.17 32.80 -9.68
N VAL A 201 -17.43 31.53 -9.99
CA VAL A 201 -16.86 30.81 -11.14
C VAL A 201 -17.91 29.89 -11.75
N ASN A 202 -17.79 29.60 -13.06
CA ASN A 202 -18.60 28.57 -13.69
C ASN A 202 -18.09 27.19 -13.23
N GLU A 203 -18.88 26.49 -12.40
CA GLU A 203 -18.50 25.22 -11.78
C GLU A 203 -18.27 24.12 -12.81
N THR A 204 -19.14 23.97 -13.81
CA THR A 204 -19.00 22.98 -14.87
C THR A 204 -17.70 23.16 -15.65
N LYS A 205 -17.35 24.41 -15.98
CA LYS A 205 -16.09 24.71 -16.67
C LYS A 205 -14.87 24.47 -15.77
N LEU A 206 -14.97 24.81 -14.49
CA LEU A 206 -13.91 24.54 -13.52
C LEU A 206 -13.63 23.04 -13.38
N GLU A 207 -14.67 22.22 -13.26
CA GLU A 207 -14.55 20.76 -13.17
C GLU A 207 -13.98 20.16 -14.46
N LEU A 208 -14.35 20.66 -15.64
CA LEU A 208 -13.71 20.28 -16.89
C LEU A 208 -12.19 20.59 -16.87
N LEU A 209 -11.79 21.79 -16.42
CA LEU A 209 -10.37 22.15 -16.36
C LEU A 209 -9.61 21.28 -15.36
N LYS A 210 -10.20 20.95 -14.21
CA LYS A 210 -9.62 19.99 -13.25
C LYS A 210 -9.47 18.62 -13.87
N HIS A 211 -10.50 18.13 -14.56
CA HIS A 211 -10.49 16.86 -15.24
C HIS A 211 -9.36 16.78 -16.27
N LEU A 212 -9.21 17.79 -17.14
CA LEU A 212 -8.10 17.87 -18.09
C LEU A 212 -6.73 17.94 -17.41
N ALA A 213 -6.65 18.65 -16.27
CA ALA A 213 -5.43 18.68 -15.48
C ALA A 213 -5.06 17.28 -14.94
N TYR A 214 -6.01 16.54 -14.36
CA TYR A 214 -5.78 15.17 -13.90
C TYR A 214 -5.42 14.23 -15.05
N TYR A 215 -6.09 14.36 -16.19
CA TYR A 215 -5.81 13.57 -17.39
C TYR A 215 -4.36 13.71 -17.85
N ALA A 216 -3.90 14.96 -17.99
CA ALA A 216 -2.53 15.24 -18.39
C ALA A 216 -1.51 14.73 -17.36
N ARG A 217 -1.85 14.73 -16.06
CA ARG A 217 -0.97 14.16 -15.01
C ARG A 217 -0.85 12.65 -15.14
N GLU A 218 -1.94 11.94 -15.43
CA GLU A 218 -1.94 10.48 -15.58
C GLU A 218 -1.16 10.04 -16.82
N ILE A 219 -1.40 10.67 -17.97
CA ILE A 219 -0.61 10.42 -19.17
C ILE A 219 0.87 10.70 -18.89
N ALA A 220 1.17 11.81 -18.21
CA ALA A 220 2.54 12.15 -17.88
C ALA A 220 3.20 11.07 -17.01
N ILE A 221 2.53 10.59 -15.96
CA ILE A 221 3.03 9.52 -15.09
C ILE A 221 3.25 8.23 -15.88
N ILE A 222 2.23 7.74 -16.61
CA ILE A 222 2.35 6.49 -17.37
C ILE A 222 3.49 6.57 -18.39
N SER A 223 3.62 7.72 -19.07
CA SER A 223 4.63 7.91 -20.11
C SER A 223 6.04 7.95 -19.51
N ILE A 224 6.25 8.77 -18.47
CA ILE A 224 7.59 8.98 -17.93
C ILE A 224 8.04 7.83 -17.02
N ASP A 225 7.16 7.38 -16.12
CA ASP A 225 7.51 6.32 -15.18
C ASP A 225 7.56 4.97 -15.90
N GLY A 226 6.59 4.69 -16.79
CA GLY A 226 6.59 3.46 -17.58
C GLY A 226 7.84 3.32 -18.45
N HIS A 227 8.33 4.43 -19.02
CA HIS A 227 9.56 4.40 -19.84
C HIS A 227 10.85 4.25 -19.02
N ASN A 228 10.86 4.70 -17.76
CA ASN A 228 12.07 4.74 -16.93
C ASN A 228 12.10 3.66 -15.82
N THR A 229 11.16 2.72 -15.82
CA THR A 229 11.05 1.63 -14.83
C THR A 229 11.06 0.27 -15.53
N HIS A 230 11.07 -0.82 -14.75
CA HIS A 230 11.07 -2.20 -15.26
C HIS A 230 9.72 -2.66 -15.83
N ILE A 231 8.73 -1.75 -15.88
CA ILE A 231 7.37 -2.06 -16.30
C ILE A 231 7.34 -2.31 -17.81
N PRO A 232 6.75 -3.43 -18.29
CA PRO A 232 6.82 -3.82 -19.69
C PRO A 232 5.81 -3.09 -20.59
N PHE A 233 5.41 -1.86 -20.25
CA PHE A 233 4.54 -1.05 -21.09
C PHE A 233 4.93 0.42 -21.06
N THR A 234 4.73 1.08 -22.20
CA THR A 234 4.80 2.53 -22.36
C THR A 234 3.64 2.99 -23.24
N ILE A 235 3.27 4.26 -23.11
CA ILE A 235 2.30 4.88 -24.02
C ILE A 235 2.97 5.98 -24.82
N ASN A 236 2.54 6.18 -26.07
CA ASN A 236 2.89 7.39 -26.80
C ASN A 236 1.92 8.51 -26.36
N PRO A 237 2.37 9.51 -25.58
CA PRO A 237 1.49 10.51 -25.01
C PRO A 237 0.73 11.30 -26.08
N LEU A 238 1.35 11.55 -27.25
CA LEU A 238 0.72 12.30 -28.33
C LEU A 238 -0.42 11.52 -28.99
N SER A 239 -0.17 10.25 -29.32
CA SER A 239 -1.19 9.37 -29.91
C SER A 239 -2.36 9.14 -28.94
N THR A 240 -2.07 8.96 -27.65
CA THR A 240 -3.09 8.82 -26.61
C THR A 240 -3.97 10.06 -26.52
N LEU A 241 -3.38 11.27 -26.49
CA LEU A 241 -4.12 12.53 -26.50
C LEU A 241 -4.97 12.66 -27.78
N MET A 242 -4.39 12.53 -28.98
CA MET A 242 -5.14 12.76 -30.23
C MET A 242 -6.35 11.84 -30.41
N SER A 243 -6.38 10.70 -29.71
CA SER A 243 -7.43 9.69 -29.85
C SER A 243 -8.58 9.84 -28.85
N VAL A 244 -8.52 10.77 -27.89
CA VAL A 244 -9.54 10.88 -26.81
C VAL A 244 -10.95 11.07 -27.36
N ASP A 245 -11.16 12.04 -28.25
CA ASP A 245 -12.48 12.33 -28.81
C ASP A 245 -13.05 11.11 -29.57
N VAL A 246 -12.18 10.36 -30.25
CA VAL A 246 -12.54 9.12 -30.95
C VAL A 246 -12.97 8.05 -29.95
N TYR A 247 -12.28 7.93 -28.81
CA TYR A 247 -12.63 6.96 -27.78
C TYR A 247 -13.89 7.37 -27.02
N GLU A 248 -14.02 8.62 -26.58
CA GLU A 248 -15.20 9.10 -25.86
C GLU A 248 -16.48 8.98 -26.70
N SER A 249 -16.40 9.31 -28.00
CA SER A 249 -17.54 9.15 -28.93
C SER A 249 -17.90 7.69 -29.19
N LYS A 250 -16.92 6.77 -29.29
CA LYS A 250 -17.16 5.33 -29.51
C LYS A 250 -17.60 4.57 -28.25
N LEU A 251 -17.15 4.99 -27.07
CA LEU A 251 -17.32 4.24 -25.82
C LEU A 251 -18.62 4.55 -25.06
N LYS A 252 -19.57 5.29 -25.66
CA LYS A 252 -20.94 5.50 -25.15
C LYS A 252 -20.99 5.69 -23.61
N ASN A 253 -20.39 6.77 -23.12
CA ASN A 253 -20.35 7.18 -21.70
C ASN A 253 -19.28 6.53 -20.80
N LYS A 254 -18.33 5.73 -21.31
CA LYS A 254 -17.13 5.39 -20.54
C LYS A 254 -16.02 6.41 -20.81
N SER A 255 -15.56 7.08 -19.74
CA SER A 255 -14.45 8.03 -19.79
C SER A 255 -13.16 7.32 -20.23
N VAL A 256 -12.32 7.98 -21.04
CA VAL A 256 -10.99 7.47 -21.45
C VAL A 256 -10.10 7.15 -20.25
N PHE A 257 -10.37 7.76 -19.09
CA PHE A 257 -9.71 7.45 -17.83
C PHE A 257 -9.87 5.99 -17.42
N ASN A 258 -11.02 5.37 -17.72
CA ASN A 258 -11.24 3.95 -17.42
C ASN A 258 -10.27 3.03 -18.20
N ILE A 259 -9.68 3.52 -19.31
CA ILE A 259 -8.67 2.79 -20.09
C ILE A 259 -7.28 2.96 -19.46
N LEU A 260 -7.00 4.14 -18.88
CA LEU A 260 -5.71 4.42 -18.25
C LEU A 260 -5.61 3.85 -16.83
N ASP A 261 -6.73 3.74 -16.12
CA ASP A 261 -6.77 3.27 -14.72
C ASP A 261 -6.07 1.92 -14.50
N PRO A 262 -6.24 0.89 -15.35
CA PRO A 262 -5.47 -0.35 -15.23
C PRO A 262 -3.97 -0.14 -15.35
N LEU A 263 -3.51 0.72 -16.28
CA LEU A 263 -2.09 1.02 -16.46
C LEU A 263 -1.52 1.75 -15.25
N VAL A 264 -2.24 2.76 -14.75
CA VAL A 264 -1.86 3.47 -13.51
C VAL A 264 -1.84 2.50 -12.32
N THR A 265 -2.81 1.59 -12.24
CA THR A 265 -2.90 0.61 -11.15
C THR A 265 -1.70 -0.33 -11.14
N VAL A 266 -1.33 -0.90 -12.29
CA VAL A 266 -0.13 -1.75 -12.40
C VAL A 266 1.11 -0.95 -12.03
N LEU A 267 1.24 0.28 -12.54
CA LEU A 267 2.37 1.13 -12.25
C LEU A 267 2.49 1.46 -10.75
N ILE A 268 1.38 1.78 -10.08
CA ILE A 268 1.37 2.00 -8.63
C ILE A 268 1.77 0.72 -7.88
N ASN A 269 1.20 -0.43 -8.24
CA ASN A 269 1.46 -1.68 -7.54
C ASN A 269 2.92 -2.15 -7.69
N GLU A 270 3.46 -2.08 -8.90
CA GLU A 270 4.77 -2.63 -9.24
C GLU A 270 5.93 -1.65 -9.02
N VAL A 271 5.68 -0.33 -9.04
CA VAL A 271 6.72 0.70 -8.81
C VAL A 271 6.60 1.30 -7.42
N TYR A 272 5.43 1.83 -7.06
CA TYR A 272 5.26 2.63 -5.85
C TYR A 272 5.04 1.77 -4.60
N LEU A 273 4.34 0.65 -4.74
CA LEU A 273 4.02 -0.29 -3.67
C LEU A 273 4.93 -1.52 -3.66
N ASN A 274 5.98 -1.56 -4.48
CA ASN A 274 6.98 -2.62 -4.46
C ASN A 274 7.59 -2.79 -3.05
N LYS A 275 7.85 -4.04 -2.64
CA LYS A 275 8.34 -4.37 -1.28
C LYS A 275 9.68 -3.72 -0.98
N ASP A 276 10.61 -3.74 -1.92
CA ASP A 276 11.96 -3.20 -1.74
C ASP A 276 11.89 -1.66 -1.69
N VAL A 277 11.02 -1.08 -2.51
CA VAL A 277 10.74 0.36 -2.51
C VAL A 277 10.14 0.82 -1.18
N LEU A 278 9.12 0.14 -0.67
CA LEU A 278 8.50 0.50 0.61
C LEU A 278 9.45 0.26 1.80
N THR A 279 10.28 -0.78 1.73
CA THR A 279 11.37 -1.00 2.70
C THR A 279 12.32 0.20 2.71
N LYS A 280 12.80 0.61 1.54
CA LYS A 280 13.74 1.74 1.44
C LYS A 280 13.11 3.07 1.83
N GLN A 281 11.85 3.29 1.50
CA GLN A 281 11.09 4.45 1.97
C GLN A 281 10.98 4.46 3.49
N LYS A 282 10.70 3.32 4.12
CA LYS A 282 10.57 3.24 5.59
C LYS A 282 11.91 3.46 6.29
N GLU A 283 13.01 2.91 5.77
CA GLU A 283 14.36 3.23 6.26
C GLU A 283 14.64 4.73 6.20
N TYR A 284 14.35 5.35 5.05
CA TYR A 284 14.55 6.78 4.86
C TYR A 284 13.72 7.60 5.85
N GLU A 285 12.46 7.24 6.04
CA GLU A 285 11.54 7.88 6.98
C GLU A 285 12.10 7.86 8.41
N LEU A 286 12.53 6.69 8.90
CA LEU A 286 13.03 6.54 10.27
C LEU A 286 14.33 7.31 10.49
N ASN A 287 15.28 7.19 9.55
CA ASN A 287 16.54 7.93 9.61
C ASN A 287 16.29 9.46 9.57
N SER A 288 15.33 9.90 8.75
CA SER A 288 14.94 11.32 8.67
C SER A 288 14.30 11.82 9.96
N ILE A 289 13.37 11.05 10.55
CA ILE A 289 12.73 11.40 11.82
C ILE A 289 13.74 11.47 12.96
N ASN A 290 14.67 10.51 13.04
CA ASN A 290 15.75 10.53 14.03
C ASN A 290 16.60 11.78 13.90
N ASN A 291 16.97 12.15 12.66
CA ASN A 291 17.71 13.39 12.42
C ASN A 291 16.93 14.63 12.85
N ILE A 292 15.68 14.76 12.43
CA ILE A 292 14.83 15.93 12.73
C ILE A 292 14.61 16.08 14.25
N LYS A 293 14.51 14.97 14.98
CA LYS A 293 14.35 14.97 16.44
C LYS A 293 15.57 15.52 17.20
N THR A 294 16.74 15.63 16.56
CA THR A 294 17.93 16.26 17.17
C THR A 294 17.81 17.78 17.25
N PHE A 295 16.95 18.38 16.44
CA PHE A 295 16.77 19.83 16.42
C PHE A 295 15.97 20.31 17.65
N PRO A 296 16.32 21.48 18.23
CA PRO A 296 15.56 22.07 19.32
C PRO A 296 14.08 22.31 18.96
N ALA A 297 13.18 22.15 19.94
CA ALA A 297 11.74 22.33 19.75
C ALA A 297 11.34 23.82 19.72
N ASN A 298 11.80 24.57 18.72
CA ASN A 298 11.49 25.98 18.53
C ASN A 298 11.23 26.34 17.06
N ARG A 299 10.62 27.51 16.85
CA ARG A 299 10.22 28.00 15.52
C ARG A 299 11.37 28.07 14.52
N LYS A 300 12.54 28.57 14.95
CA LYS A 300 13.72 28.68 14.08
C LYS A 300 14.13 27.31 13.53
N SER A 301 14.16 26.32 14.40
CA SER A 301 14.51 24.94 14.04
C SER A 301 13.47 24.30 13.14
N TYR A 302 12.17 24.55 13.36
CA TYR A 302 11.10 24.07 12.47
C TYR A 302 11.24 24.62 11.05
N ILE A 303 11.57 25.90 10.91
CA ILE A 303 11.84 26.51 9.61
C ILE A 303 13.07 25.88 8.95
N GLU A 304 14.12 25.64 9.72
CA GLU A 304 15.35 25.01 9.25
C GLU A 304 15.11 23.59 8.74
N ILE A 305 14.30 22.80 9.45
CA ILE A 305 13.88 21.46 9.03
C ILE A 305 13.17 21.49 7.66
N ILE A 306 12.21 22.40 7.48
CA ILE A 306 11.46 22.53 6.22
C ILE A 306 12.40 22.93 5.07
N GLU A 307 13.26 23.94 5.29
CA GLU A 307 14.21 24.38 4.25
C GLU A 307 15.24 23.28 3.93
N LYS A 308 15.67 22.49 4.92
CA LYS A 308 16.55 21.33 4.72
C LYS A 308 15.88 20.28 3.83
N ALA A 309 14.62 19.95 4.09
CA ALA A 309 13.83 19.02 3.26
C ALA A 309 13.74 19.50 1.81
N PHE A 310 13.59 20.80 1.55
CA PHE A 310 13.53 21.33 0.19
C PHE A 310 14.85 21.29 -0.58
N ASN A 311 15.96 21.51 0.12
CA ASN A 311 17.25 21.78 -0.51
C ASN A 311 18.15 20.55 -0.62
N LYS A 312 18.15 19.67 0.40
CA LYS A 312 19.12 18.56 0.49
C LYS A 312 18.49 17.23 0.90
N GLY A 313 17.26 17.25 1.40
CA GLY A 313 16.61 16.11 2.03
C GLY A 313 16.90 16.03 3.53
N LEU A 314 16.08 15.27 4.23
CA LEU A 314 16.10 15.20 5.70
C LEU A 314 17.08 14.16 6.26
N LYS A 315 17.44 13.15 5.48
CA LYS A 315 18.40 12.12 5.89
C LYS A 315 19.85 12.60 5.80
N GLU A 316 20.65 12.35 6.84
CA GLU A 316 22.11 12.58 6.81
C GLU A 316 22.92 11.28 6.68
N LYS A 317 22.48 10.20 7.33
CA LYS A 317 23.16 8.90 7.35
C LYS A 317 22.13 7.76 7.30
N ASP A 318 22.55 6.63 6.76
CA ASP A 318 21.80 5.38 6.78
C ASP A 318 22.22 4.56 8.00
N GLU A 319 21.58 4.82 9.15
CA GLU A 319 21.86 4.09 10.40
C GLU A 319 20.91 2.91 10.60
N ILE A 320 19.66 3.07 10.16
CA ILE A 320 18.63 2.04 10.20
C ILE A 320 18.58 1.34 8.85
N GLU A 321 18.69 0.03 8.89
CA GLU A 321 18.51 -0.88 7.76
C GLU A 321 17.45 -1.91 8.13
N LEU A 322 16.48 -2.08 7.24
CA LEU A 322 15.30 -2.90 7.44
C LEU A 322 15.29 -4.04 6.43
N THR A 323 14.82 -5.20 6.88
CA THR A 323 14.47 -6.31 6.00
C THR A 323 12.95 -6.49 6.03
N HIS A 324 12.33 -6.55 4.85
CA HIS A 324 10.92 -6.89 4.74
C HIS A 324 10.67 -8.28 5.31
N PHE A 325 9.69 -8.40 6.20
CA PHE A 325 9.33 -9.67 6.82
C PHE A 325 8.00 -10.19 6.28
N PHE A 326 6.93 -9.38 6.36
CA PHE A 326 5.58 -9.82 6.01
C PHE A 326 4.78 -8.68 5.38
N ARG A 327 3.96 -9.04 4.38
CA ARG A 327 2.99 -8.16 3.72
C ARG A 327 1.61 -8.81 3.74
N PHE A 328 0.59 -8.02 4.02
CA PHE A 328 -0.77 -8.36 3.59
C PHE A 328 -1.46 -7.15 2.96
N THR A 329 -2.44 -7.40 2.10
CA THR A 329 -3.26 -6.36 1.47
C THR A 329 -4.73 -6.54 1.83
N ILE A 330 -5.46 -5.42 1.87
CA ILE A 330 -6.91 -5.42 2.08
C ILE A 330 -7.54 -4.53 1.00
N ASN A 331 -8.44 -5.12 0.21
CA ASN A 331 -9.35 -4.37 -0.66
C ASN A 331 -10.60 -3.96 0.13
N GLN A 332 -10.78 -2.66 0.36
CA GLN A 332 -12.00 -2.13 0.97
C GLN A 332 -12.71 -1.20 -0.02
N ASN A 333 -13.82 -1.66 -0.59
CA ASN A 333 -14.66 -0.85 -1.49
C ASN A 333 -15.44 0.26 -0.77
N ASN A 334 -15.49 0.26 0.58
CA ASN A 334 -16.38 1.12 1.37
C ASN A 334 -15.72 1.78 2.59
N ILE A 335 -14.48 2.28 2.44
CA ILE A 335 -13.89 3.08 3.52
C ILE A 335 -14.56 4.46 3.50
N LYS A 336 -15.57 4.65 4.37
CA LYS A 336 -15.68 5.94 5.06
C LYS A 336 -14.29 6.19 5.61
N ARG A 337 -13.58 7.24 5.19
CA ARG A 337 -12.22 7.63 5.65
C ARG A 337 -12.16 7.66 7.19
N GLN A 338 -12.19 6.50 7.84
CA GLN A 338 -11.69 6.32 9.18
C GLN A 338 -10.26 6.82 9.10
N SER A 339 -9.87 7.63 10.07
CA SER A 339 -8.59 8.31 10.04
C SER A 339 -7.48 7.28 9.79
N ILE A 340 -6.83 7.33 8.62
CA ILE A 340 -5.69 6.47 8.25
C ILE A 340 -4.63 6.54 9.35
N LEU A 341 -4.55 7.66 10.08
CA LEU A 341 -3.73 7.82 11.27
C LEU A 341 -4.07 6.83 12.40
N ASN A 342 -5.35 6.53 12.67
CA ASN A 342 -5.73 5.54 13.67
C ASN A 342 -5.31 4.14 13.24
N GLU A 343 -5.46 3.82 11.96
CA GLU A 343 -5.02 2.55 11.41
C GLU A 343 -3.50 2.43 11.42
N TYR A 344 -2.80 3.49 11.04
CA TYR A 344 -1.35 3.61 11.18
C TYR A 344 -0.93 3.39 12.64
N ARG A 345 -1.57 4.05 13.60
CA ARG A 345 -1.29 3.85 15.04
C ARG A 345 -1.56 2.42 15.49
N ASN A 346 -2.62 1.79 14.99
CA ASN A 346 -2.94 0.40 15.28
C ASN A 346 -1.83 -0.52 14.78
N ILE A 347 -1.33 -0.34 13.56
CA ILE A 347 -0.26 -1.22 13.04
C ILE A 347 1.07 -1.00 13.77
N GLN A 348 1.34 0.21 14.27
CA GLN A 348 2.51 0.48 15.11
C GLN A 348 2.47 -0.28 16.45
N THR A 349 1.32 -0.84 16.86
CA THR A 349 1.26 -1.71 18.04
C THR A 349 2.07 -2.99 17.89
N VAL A 350 2.48 -3.34 16.66
CA VAL A 350 3.42 -4.45 16.41
C VAL A 350 4.73 -4.31 17.19
N LYS A 351 5.13 -3.07 17.50
CA LYS A 351 6.35 -2.72 18.23
C LYS A 351 6.25 -2.93 19.74
N ARG A 352 5.06 -3.24 20.28
CA ARG A 352 4.86 -3.43 21.72
C ARG A 352 5.73 -4.58 22.21
N ASN A 353 6.66 -4.26 23.11
CA ASN A 353 7.67 -5.18 23.64
C ASN A 353 8.61 -5.77 22.58
N CYS A 354 8.73 -5.11 21.42
CA CYS A 354 9.57 -5.53 20.30
C CYS A 354 10.06 -4.27 19.56
N ASN A 355 11.15 -3.66 20.05
CA ASN A 355 11.61 -2.37 19.52
C ASN A 355 12.42 -2.50 18.21
N SER A 356 12.81 -3.72 17.86
CA SER A 356 13.61 -4.08 16.68
C SER A 356 12.76 -4.38 15.44
N VAL A 357 11.49 -3.96 15.43
CA VAL A 357 10.57 -4.11 14.30
C VAL A 357 9.90 -2.80 13.96
N GLU A 358 9.43 -2.71 12.72
CA GLU A 358 8.74 -1.55 12.19
C GLU A 358 7.54 -1.98 11.35
N ALA A 359 6.62 -1.05 11.12
CA ALA A 359 5.50 -1.24 10.22
C ALA A 359 5.24 -0.01 9.36
N SER A 360 4.67 -0.23 8.18
CA SER A 360 4.15 0.82 7.30
C SER A 360 2.74 0.50 6.81
N LEU A 361 2.01 1.57 6.48
CA LEU A 361 0.70 1.53 5.86
C LEU A 361 0.76 2.40 4.61
N ASP A 362 0.53 1.78 3.47
CA ASP A 362 0.44 2.43 2.17
C ASP A 362 -0.85 2.01 1.47
N PHE A 363 -1.22 2.69 0.40
CA PHE A 363 -2.42 2.32 -0.34
C PHE A 363 -2.33 2.71 -1.81
N ASN A 364 -3.06 1.98 -2.64
CA ASN A 364 -3.27 2.33 -4.03
C ASN A 364 -4.50 3.27 -4.12
N PRO A 365 -4.34 4.55 -4.49
CA PRO A 365 -5.45 5.49 -4.58
C PRO A 365 -6.46 5.18 -5.70
N LYS A 366 -6.13 4.29 -6.65
CA LYS A 366 -7.04 3.86 -7.73
C LYS A 366 -7.94 2.72 -7.30
N THR A 367 -7.39 1.72 -6.61
CA THR A 367 -8.14 0.54 -6.16
C THR A 367 -8.64 0.66 -4.72
N ASN A 368 -8.16 1.64 -3.96
CA ASN A 368 -8.29 1.72 -2.50
C ASN A 368 -7.72 0.49 -1.76
N GLU A 369 -6.86 -0.29 -2.41
CA GLU A 369 -6.16 -1.40 -1.78
C GLU A 369 -5.15 -0.83 -0.77
N LYS A 370 -5.25 -1.29 0.49
CA LYS A 370 -4.27 -0.97 1.53
C LYS A 370 -3.19 -2.05 1.57
N VAL A 371 -1.96 -1.63 1.77
CA VAL A 371 -0.78 -2.47 1.91
C VAL A 371 -0.19 -2.26 3.29
N TYR A 372 -0.09 -3.35 4.05
CA TYR A 372 0.50 -3.38 5.38
C TYR A 372 1.80 -4.15 5.28
N ASP A 373 2.91 -3.49 5.57
CA ASP A 373 4.23 -4.11 5.60
C ASP A 373 4.80 -4.10 7.01
N PHE A 374 5.49 -5.18 7.34
CA PHE A 374 6.20 -5.37 8.60
C PHE A 374 7.65 -5.68 8.30
N PHE A 375 8.54 -5.04 9.07
CA PHE A 375 9.98 -5.09 8.85
C PHE A 375 10.71 -5.47 10.13
N ILE A 376 11.88 -6.09 9.97
CA ILE A 376 12.83 -6.37 11.04
C ILE A 376 14.09 -5.51 10.86
N ASP A 377 14.60 -4.93 11.94
CA ASP A 377 15.90 -4.24 12.00
C ASP A 377 17.02 -5.30 12.12
N LYS A 378 18.25 -4.98 11.71
CA LYS A 378 19.47 -5.73 12.04
C LYS A 378 19.62 -6.09 13.51
N LYS A 379 19.07 -5.28 14.42
CA LYS A 379 19.06 -5.52 15.88
C LYS A 379 18.04 -6.58 16.31
N PHE A 380 17.20 -7.08 15.41
CA PHE A 380 16.16 -8.06 15.69
C PHE A 380 16.76 -9.37 16.15
N LYS A 381 16.37 -9.82 17.34
CA LYS A 381 16.82 -11.09 17.90
C LYS A 381 15.79 -12.17 17.64
N LYS A 382 16.25 -13.40 17.47
CA LYS A 382 15.39 -14.58 17.37
C LYS A 382 14.37 -14.66 18.53
N SER A 383 14.76 -14.25 19.75
CA SER A 383 13.88 -14.19 20.94
C SER A 383 12.72 -13.20 20.81
N ASP A 384 12.80 -12.22 19.91
CA ASP A 384 11.76 -11.22 19.67
C ASP A 384 10.63 -11.75 18.77
N LEU A 385 10.90 -12.82 18.01
CA LEU A 385 10.00 -13.39 17.01
C LEU A 385 8.64 -13.84 17.56
N PRO A 386 8.53 -14.52 18.73
CA PRO A 386 7.22 -14.87 19.29
C PRO A 386 6.34 -13.64 19.52
N THR A 387 6.88 -12.60 20.16
CA THR A 387 6.15 -11.36 20.45
C THR A 387 5.77 -10.63 19.16
N PHE A 388 6.69 -10.55 18.19
CA PHE A 388 6.44 -9.92 16.91
C PHE A 388 5.29 -10.59 16.14
N LEU A 389 5.36 -11.91 15.98
CA LEU A 389 4.34 -12.69 15.29
C LEU A 389 3.00 -12.66 16.03
N PHE A 390 3.03 -12.72 17.37
CA PHE A 390 1.83 -12.61 18.18
C PHE A 390 1.11 -11.27 17.93
N ASN A 391 1.86 -10.16 17.90
CA ASN A 391 1.29 -8.85 17.62
C ASN A 391 0.73 -8.75 16.18
N ILE A 392 1.40 -9.34 15.18
CA ILE A 392 0.86 -9.44 13.80
C ILE A 392 -0.46 -10.22 13.79
N CYS A 393 -0.52 -11.38 14.47
CA CYS A 393 -1.74 -12.18 14.54
C CYS A 393 -2.89 -11.43 15.24
N GLN A 394 -2.62 -10.63 16.27
CA GLN A 394 -3.61 -9.76 16.89
C GLN A 394 -4.18 -8.72 15.91
N LEU A 395 -3.32 -8.14 15.06
CA LEU A 395 -3.76 -7.21 14.02
C LEU A 395 -4.68 -7.90 13.01
N LEU A 396 -4.29 -9.09 12.52
CA LEU A 396 -5.11 -9.88 11.60
C LEU A 396 -6.44 -10.31 12.25
N GLU A 397 -6.43 -10.70 13.52
CA GLU A 397 -7.63 -11.05 14.27
C GLU A 397 -8.59 -9.87 14.42
N ASN A 398 -8.07 -8.66 14.67
CA ASN A 398 -8.90 -7.46 14.71
C ASN A 398 -9.52 -7.15 13.33
N GLN A 399 -8.81 -7.44 12.23
CA GLN A 399 -9.39 -7.33 10.89
C GLN A 399 -10.50 -8.35 10.64
N ILE A 400 -10.39 -9.57 11.17
CA ILE A 400 -11.48 -10.55 11.17
C ILE A 400 -12.67 -10.00 11.94
N LYS A 401 -12.47 -9.51 13.17
CA LYS A 401 -13.53 -8.92 14.00
C LYS A 401 -14.27 -7.83 13.25
N ASN A 402 -13.53 -6.92 12.62
CA ASN A 402 -14.12 -5.83 11.83
C ASN A 402 -14.92 -6.36 10.64
N THR A 403 -14.35 -7.31 9.88
CA THR A 403 -15.03 -7.92 8.73
C THR A 403 -16.31 -8.65 9.15
N VAL A 404 -16.25 -9.46 10.21
CA VAL A 404 -17.42 -10.16 10.79
C VAL A 404 -18.49 -9.16 11.17
N ASN A 405 -18.13 -8.09 11.89
CA ASN A 405 -19.07 -7.07 12.32
C ASN A 405 -19.72 -6.32 11.15
N GLU A 406 -18.94 -5.99 10.12
CA GLU A 406 -19.44 -5.35 8.90
C GLU A 406 -20.43 -6.24 8.15
N GLU A 407 -20.12 -7.53 8.01
CA GLU A 407 -21.01 -8.49 7.36
C GLU A 407 -22.27 -8.71 8.21
N ILE A 408 -22.16 -8.91 9.53
CA ILE A 408 -23.31 -9.02 10.45
C ILE A 408 -24.23 -7.80 10.32
N GLN A 409 -23.69 -6.57 10.31
CA GLN A 409 -24.49 -5.36 10.14
C GLN A 409 -25.23 -5.30 8.80
N GLN A 410 -24.64 -5.85 7.73
CA GLN A 410 -25.31 -5.96 6.44
C GLN A 410 -26.44 -7.00 6.51
N TYR A 411 -26.22 -8.13 7.18
CA TYR A 411 -27.24 -9.15 7.37
C TYR A 411 -28.38 -8.69 8.28
N ASP A 412 -28.11 -7.99 9.37
CA ASP A 412 -29.16 -7.45 10.24
C ASP A 412 -30.11 -6.54 9.46
N LYS A 413 -29.56 -5.73 8.54
CA LYS A 413 -30.38 -4.91 7.63
C LYS A 413 -31.22 -5.77 6.69
N LEU A 414 -30.62 -6.78 6.07
CA LEU A 414 -31.34 -7.70 5.18
C LEU A 414 -32.44 -8.47 5.90
N ILE A 415 -32.14 -9.05 7.07
CA ILE A 415 -33.09 -9.77 7.91
C ILE A 415 -34.19 -8.83 8.40
N SER A 416 -33.88 -7.60 8.82
CA SER A 416 -34.91 -6.64 9.23
C SER A 416 -35.85 -6.26 8.07
N GLY A 417 -35.31 -6.11 6.86
CA GLY A 417 -36.08 -5.86 5.64
C GLY A 417 -36.98 -7.05 5.27
N LEU A 418 -36.40 -8.25 5.23
CA LEU A 418 -37.13 -9.50 4.98
C LEU A 418 -38.22 -9.74 6.02
N THR A 419 -37.91 -9.56 7.31
CA THR A 419 -38.87 -9.73 8.41
C THR A 419 -40.05 -8.78 8.24
N LYS A 420 -39.79 -7.52 7.85
CA LYS A 420 -40.85 -6.54 7.59
C LYS A 420 -41.74 -7.01 6.42
N GLU A 421 -41.15 -7.42 5.30
CA GLU A 421 -41.90 -7.91 4.14
C GLU A 421 -42.70 -9.18 4.44
N LEU A 422 -42.14 -10.12 5.22
CA LEU A 422 -42.84 -11.34 5.62
C LEU A 422 -44.02 -11.03 6.55
N LYS A 423 -43.88 -10.09 7.49
CA LYS A 423 -44.99 -9.65 8.36
C LYS A 423 -46.13 -8.99 7.60
N GLU A 424 -45.87 -8.42 6.42
CA GLU A 424 -46.90 -7.86 5.54
C GLU A 424 -47.66 -8.94 4.75
N ARG A 425 -47.11 -10.16 4.63
CA ARG A 425 -47.62 -11.23 3.76
C ARG A 425 -48.06 -12.50 4.49
N ILE A 426 -47.49 -12.77 5.65
CA ILE A 426 -47.69 -14.01 6.41
C ILE A 426 -48.22 -13.63 7.80
N SER A 427 -49.35 -14.21 8.19
CA SER A 427 -49.97 -13.95 9.50
C SER A 427 -49.39 -14.82 10.62
N SER A 428 -48.75 -15.94 10.27
CA SER A 428 -48.19 -16.90 11.21
C SER A 428 -46.77 -16.51 11.64
N GLU A 429 -46.59 -16.17 12.92
CA GLU A 429 -45.28 -15.82 13.47
C GLU A 429 -44.30 -17.00 13.50
N SER A 430 -44.80 -18.23 13.64
CA SER A 430 -43.95 -19.43 13.61
C SER A 430 -43.34 -19.67 12.22
N GLU A 431 -44.10 -19.43 11.16
CA GLU A 431 -43.66 -19.58 9.76
C GLU A 431 -42.61 -18.53 9.40
N ILE A 432 -42.82 -17.27 9.83
CA ILE A 432 -41.82 -16.20 9.69
C ILE A 432 -40.52 -16.58 10.40
N ASN A 433 -40.62 -17.09 11.63
CA ASN A 433 -39.44 -17.49 12.40
C ASN A 433 -38.67 -18.64 11.74
N GLU A 434 -39.36 -19.64 11.19
CA GLU A 434 -38.73 -20.74 10.46
C GLU A 434 -37.96 -20.25 9.22
N ILE A 435 -38.58 -19.38 8.42
CA ILE A 435 -37.94 -18.78 7.23
C ILE A 435 -36.69 -17.97 7.63
N ILE A 436 -36.77 -17.20 8.71
CA ILE A 436 -35.63 -16.42 9.23
C ILE A 436 -34.51 -17.37 9.70
N GLN A 437 -34.82 -18.42 10.45
CA GLN A 437 -33.81 -19.37 10.94
C GLN A 437 -33.10 -20.10 9.79
N ASN A 438 -33.85 -20.55 8.78
CA ASN A 438 -33.27 -21.16 7.59
C ASN A 438 -32.37 -20.18 6.83
N SER A 439 -32.79 -18.91 6.73
CA SER A 439 -31.99 -17.85 6.12
C SER A 439 -30.70 -17.60 6.91
N LEU A 440 -30.76 -17.53 8.24
CA LEU A 440 -29.58 -17.34 9.10
C LEU A 440 -28.53 -18.45 8.90
N GLY A 441 -28.96 -19.71 8.71
CA GLY A 441 -28.08 -20.82 8.38
C GLY A 441 -27.27 -20.57 7.10
N PHE A 442 -27.94 -20.17 6.01
CA PHE A 442 -27.28 -19.84 4.75
C PHE A 442 -26.34 -18.64 4.89
N LEU A 443 -26.78 -17.57 5.54
CA LEU A 443 -25.99 -16.35 5.73
C LEU A 443 -24.74 -16.63 6.56
N SER A 444 -24.82 -17.48 7.59
CA SER A 444 -23.66 -17.86 8.40
C SER A 444 -22.56 -18.55 7.58
N SER A 445 -22.94 -19.36 6.59
CA SER A 445 -21.99 -20.03 5.69
C SER A 445 -21.33 -19.07 4.70
N ASP A 446 -22.10 -18.10 4.19
CA ASP A 446 -21.61 -17.04 3.29
C ASP A 446 -20.63 -16.10 4.03
N VAL A 447 -20.95 -15.71 5.27
CA VAL A 447 -20.03 -14.95 6.16
C VAL A 447 -18.70 -15.67 6.28
N LEU A 448 -18.72 -16.96 6.63
CA LEU A 448 -17.50 -17.74 6.83
C LEU A 448 -16.68 -17.85 5.55
N GLN A 449 -17.34 -18.03 4.40
CA GLN A 449 -16.69 -18.06 3.10
C GLN A 449 -16.02 -16.72 2.76
N LYS A 450 -16.71 -15.60 2.97
CA LYS A 450 -16.15 -14.25 2.75
C LYS A 450 -15.00 -13.94 3.68
N ILE A 451 -15.10 -14.34 4.96
CA ILE A 451 -13.99 -14.22 5.92
C ILE A 451 -12.79 -15.03 5.43
N ASN A 452 -13.02 -16.27 5.00
CA ASN A 452 -11.95 -17.13 4.48
C ASN A 452 -11.27 -16.49 3.25
N GLN A 453 -12.05 -15.98 2.30
CA GLN A 453 -11.52 -15.30 1.10
C GLN A 453 -10.73 -14.04 1.42
N LYS A 454 -11.17 -13.24 2.40
CA LYS A 454 -10.52 -11.98 2.78
C LYS A 454 -9.28 -12.19 3.65
N VAL A 455 -9.28 -13.19 4.52
CA VAL A 455 -8.32 -13.28 5.63
C VAL A 455 -7.33 -14.42 5.51
N LEU A 456 -7.72 -15.59 4.97
CA LEU A 456 -6.78 -16.70 4.80
C LEU A 456 -5.57 -16.32 3.94
N PRO A 457 -5.67 -15.49 2.88
CA PRO A 457 -4.49 -15.05 2.13
C PRO A 457 -3.43 -14.37 3.02
N ALA A 458 -3.85 -13.60 4.02
CA ALA A 458 -2.92 -12.95 4.95
C ALA A 458 -2.21 -13.97 5.86
N PHE A 459 -2.93 -14.95 6.41
CA PHE A 459 -2.32 -16.02 7.21
C PHE A 459 -1.44 -16.96 6.38
N ARG A 460 -1.79 -17.21 5.11
CA ARG A 460 -0.93 -17.92 4.14
C ARG A 460 0.36 -17.15 3.90
N GLY A 461 0.26 -15.84 3.65
CA GLY A 461 1.43 -14.97 3.52
C GLY A 461 2.31 -14.95 4.77
N LEU A 462 1.69 -14.96 5.95
CA LEU A 462 2.40 -14.99 7.24
C LEU A 462 3.13 -16.31 7.44
N LEU A 463 2.45 -17.44 7.17
CA LEU A 463 3.05 -18.77 7.16
C LEU A 463 4.28 -18.80 6.24
N SER A 464 4.14 -18.34 5.00
CA SER A 464 5.24 -18.30 4.03
C SER A 464 6.40 -17.43 4.54
N SER A 465 6.11 -16.27 5.12
CA SER A 465 7.13 -15.37 5.69
C SER A 465 7.90 -16.03 6.83
N ILE A 466 7.21 -16.79 7.69
CA ILE A 466 7.84 -17.54 8.77
C ILE A 466 8.71 -18.66 8.20
N ILE A 467 8.26 -19.42 7.19
CA ILE A 467 9.07 -20.46 6.54
C ILE A 467 10.34 -19.83 5.94
N SER A 468 10.21 -18.74 5.17
CA SER A 468 11.35 -18.01 4.60
C SER A 468 12.37 -17.60 5.66
N TYR A 469 11.92 -17.16 6.84
CA TYR A 469 12.81 -16.73 7.91
C TYR A 469 13.75 -17.85 8.43
N PHE A 470 13.33 -19.12 8.34
CA PHE A 470 14.12 -20.28 8.77
C PHE A 470 14.86 -20.98 7.62
N LEU A 471 14.57 -20.65 6.37
CA LEU A 471 15.19 -21.23 5.20
C LEU A 471 16.46 -20.45 4.81
N ASP A 472 17.49 -21.15 4.35
CA ASP A 472 18.66 -20.50 3.74
C ASP A 472 18.23 -19.77 2.45
N SER A 473 18.70 -18.53 2.29
CA SER A 473 18.32 -17.62 1.20
C SER A 473 18.63 -18.14 -0.20
N LYS A 474 19.51 -19.15 -0.33
CA LYS A 474 19.77 -19.81 -1.62
C LYS A 474 18.62 -20.71 -2.09
N TYR A 475 17.76 -21.14 -1.16
CA TYR A 475 16.60 -21.97 -1.49
C TYR A 475 15.35 -21.13 -1.63
N THR A 476 14.42 -21.63 -2.44
CA THR A 476 13.07 -21.10 -2.58
C THR A 476 12.09 -22.21 -2.23
N PHE A 477 10.85 -21.90 -1.88
CA PHE A 477 9.84 -22.93 -1.64
C PHE A 477 8.52 -22.57 -2.28
N GLU A 478 7.71 -23.60 -2.49
CA GLU A 478 6.34 -23.50 -2.97
C GLU A 478 5.44 -24.33 -2.07
N ILE A 479 4.31 -23.73 -1.67
CA ILE A 479 3.25 -24.43 -0.97
C ILE A 479 2.28 -24.91 -2.05
N THR A 480 2.29 -26.20 -2.38
CA THR A 480 1.50 -26.72 -3.50
C THR A 480 0.02 -26.79 -3.12
N ASP A 481 -0.77 -25.83 -3.61
CA ASP A 481 -2.23 -25.89 -3.58
C ASP A 481 -2.69 -26.76 -4.75
N THR A 482 -3.12 -27.98 -4.46
CA THR A 482 -3.89 -28.78 -5.43
C THR A 482 -5.32 -28.23 -5.51
N ASN A 483 -5.98 -28.31 -6.67
CA ASN A 483 -7.38 -27.90 -6.86
C ASN A 483 -8.34 -28.82 -6.07
N ILE A 484 -8.43 -28.67 -4.76
CA ILE A 484 -9.26 -29.49 -3.86
C ILE A 484 -10.36 -28.60 -3.25
N PRO A 485 -11.57 -29.13 -2.96
CA PRO A 485 -12.72 -28.36 -2.46
C PRO A 485 -12.59 -27.94 -0.98
N TYR A 486 -11.38 -27.78 -0.45
CA TYR A 486 -11.15 -27.38 0.93
C TYR A 486 -9.90 -26.52 1.08
N ASP A 487 -9.92 -25.62 2.07
CA ASP A 487 -8.78 -24.78 2.40
C ASP A 487 -7.67 -25.60 3.04
N LEU A 488 -6.52 -25.67 2.37
CA LEU A 488 -5.36 -26.39 2.90
C LEU A 488 -4.60 -25.64 3.98
N VAL A 489 -4.90 -24.36 4.19
CA VAL A 489 -4.38 -23.58 5.32
C VAL A 489 -5.52 -23.29 6.30
N GLY A 490 -5.34 -23.73 7.54
CA GLY A 490 -6.28 -23.53 8.63
C GLY A 490 -5.70 -22.64 9.73
N VAL A 491 -6.58 -21.93 10.44
CA VAL A 491 -6.22 -21.05 11.54
C VAL A 491 -7.11 -21.36 12.76
N SER A 492 -6.51 -21.33 13.95
CA SER A 492 -7.23 -21.35 15.22
C SER A 492 -6.90 -20.09 16.01
N LEU A 493 -7.93 -19.32 16.36
CA LEU A 493 -7.86 -18.06 17.11
C LEU A 493 -8.62 -18.27 18.43
N SER A 494 -7.89 -18.37 19.53
CA SER A 494 -8.49 -18.71 20.82
C SER A 494 -9.48 -17.66 21.33
N GLU A 495 -9.22 -16.37 21.12
CA GLU A 495 -10.11 -15.31 21.65
C GLU A 495 -11.44 -15.22 20.90
N LEU A 496 -11.47 -15.64 19.63
CA LEU A 496 -12.68 -15.62 18.79
C LEU A 496 -13.44 -16.95 18.75
N ASN A 497 -12.94 -18.01 19.40
CA ASN A 497 -13.42 -19.38 19.18
C ASN A 497 -13.48 -19.77 17.69
N PHE A 498 -12.62 -19.15 16.87
CA PHE A 498 -12.58 -19.37 15.43
C PHE A 498 -11.55 -20.45 15.12
N ASN A 499 -11.99 -21.62 14.64
CA ASN A 499 -11.10 -22.73 14.31
C ASN A 499 -11.51 -23.38 12.98
N THR A 500 -10.79 -23.02 11.91
CA THR A 500 -10.98 -23.62 10.59
C THR A 500 -10.16 -24.88 10.38
N ILE A 501 -9.15 -25.12 11.22
CA ILE A 501 -8.25 -26.28 11.10
C ILE A 501 -9.04 -27.59 11.17
N LYS A 502 -9.87 -27.76 12.21
CA LYS A 502 -10.61 -29.02 12.42
C LYS A 502 -11.65 -29.28 11.33
N SER A 503 -12.36 -28.24 10.90
CA SER A 503 -13.35 -28.39 9.82
C SER A 503 -12.67 -28.70 8.50
N ASN A 504 -11.52 -28.07 8.21
CA ASN A 504 -10.73 -28.35 7.02
C ASN A 504 -10.13 -29.76 7.04
N ILE A 505 -9.61 -30.24 8.17
CA ILE A 505 -9.14 -31.64 8.32
C ILE A 505 -10.26 -32.63 8.04
N LYS A 506 -11.45 -32.42 8.61
CA LYS A 506 -12.62 -33.30 8.36
C LYS A 506 -13.03 -33.32 6.89
N LYS A 507 -13.06 -32.15 6.24
CA LYS A 507 -13.32 -32.04 4.80
C LYS A 507 -12.22 -32.78 4.01
N ALA A 508 -10.95 -32.53 4.32
CA ALA A 508 -9.82 -33.13 3.66
C ALA A 508 -9.87 -34.67 3.73
N LEU A 509 -10.08 -35.25 4.90
CA LEU A 509 -10.20 -36.70 5.07
C LEU A 509 -11.41 -37.31 4.34
N LYS A 510 -12.47 -36.52 4.12
CA LYS A 510 -13.66 -36.97 3.38
C LYS A 510 -13.41 -36.99 1.86
N PHE A 511 -12.67 -36.03 1.33
CA PHE A 511 -12.45 -35.85 -0.10
C PHE A 511 -11.15 -36.50 -0.61
N GLU A 512 -10.18 -36.74 0.25
CA GLU A 512 -8.91 -37.34 -0.14
C GLU A 512 -9.09 -38.84 -0.46
N GLU A 513 -8.54 -39.30 -1.57
CA GLU A 513 -8.57 -40.72 -1.96
C GLU A 513 -7.22 -41.39 -1.71
N ASN A 514 -6.13 -40.63 -1.77
CA ASN A 514 -4.78 -41.17 -1.56
C ASN A 514 -4.54 -41.51 -0.09
N GLU A 515 -4.26 -42.79 0.19
CA GLU A 515 -4.06 -43.30 1.57
C GLU A 515 -2.81 -42.72 2.26
N ASP A 516 -1.74 -42.43 1.52
CA ASP A 516 -0.56 -41.76 2.07
C ASP A 516 -0.94 -40.35 2.52
N ARG A 517 -1.70 -39.64 1.68
CA ARG A 517 -2.16 -38.29 1.98
C ARG A 517 -3.15 -38.23 3.14
N LYS A 518 -4.05 -39.22 3.27
CA LYS A 518 -4.89 -39.37 4.47
C LYS A 518 -4.06 -39.58 5.73
N LEU A 519 -2.96 -40.34 5.64
CA LEU A 519 -2.07 -40.56 6.77
C LEU A 519 -1.36 -39.26 7.18
N GLU A 520 -0.90 -38.46 6.21
CA GLU A 520 -0.34 -37.12 6.43
C GLU A 520 -1.36 -36.22 7.16
N ILE A 521 -2.61 -36.15 6.69
CA ILE A 521 -3.67 -35.32 7.30
C ILE A 521 -4.00 -35.80 8.72
N LYS A 522 -4.06 -37.12 8.96
CA LYS A 522 -4.27 -37.68 10.31
C LYS A 522 -3.11 -37.37 11.27
N GLN A 523 -1.88 -37.26 10.76
CA GLN A 523 -0.75 -36.81 11.57
C GLN A 523 -0.99 -35.38 12.07
N ILE A 524 -1.46 -34.49 11.19
CA ILE A 524 -1.81 -33.11 11.54
C ILE A 524 -2.92 -33.08 12.60
N GLU A 525 -3.99 -33.84 12.41
CA GLU A 525 -5.10 -33.95 13.37
C GLU A 525 -4.61 -34.30 14.78
N LYS A 526 -3.66 -35.23 14.87
CA LYS A 526 -3.04 -35.63 16.15
C LYS A 526 -2.16 -34.54 16.76
N LEU A 527 -1.51 -33.71 15.94
CA LEU A 527 -0.54 -32.70 16.39
C LEU A 527 -1.17 -31.35 16.74
N VAL A 528 -2.35 -31.06 16.21
CA VAL A 528 -3.12 -29.85 16.52
C VAL A 528 -3.82 -30.02 17.87
N PRO A 529 -3.42 -29.27 18.91
CA PRO A 529 -4.06 -29.38 20.22
C PRO A 529 -5.52 -28.89 20.16
N ASN A 530 -6.35 -29.44 21.04
CA ASN A 530 -7.74 -28.98 21.18
C ASN A 530 -7.83 -27.53 21.65
N ASN A 531 -6.99 -27.17 22.62
CA ASN A 531 -6.90 -25.84 23.20
C ASN A 531 -5.43 -25.39 23.17
N TYR A 532 -5.18 -24.19 22.67
CA TYR A 532 -3.88 -23.53 22.74
C TYR A 532 -4.12 -22.06 23.08
N PRO A 533 -3.48 -21.49 24.12
CA PRO A 533 -3.68 -20.10 24.54
C PRO A 533 -2.93 -19.15 23.60
N GLY A 534 -3.44 -19.00 22.37
CA GLY A 534 -2.84 -18.20 21.31
C GLY A 534 -3.35 -18.59 19.93
N TYR A 535 -2.46 -18.49 18.94
CA TYR A 535 -2.76 -18.73 17.54
C TYR A 535 -2.15 -20.05 17.07
N ILE A 536 -2.89 -20.77 16.23
CA ILE A 536 -2.37 -21.89 15.45
C ILE A 536 -2.57 -21.58 13.98
N ILE A 537 -1.50 -21.66 13.19
CA ILE A 537 -1.54 -21.61 11.73
C ILE A 537 -1.04 -22.96 11.23
N CYS A 538 -1.81 -23.61 10.37
CA CYS A 538 -1.48 -24.95 9.88
C CYS A 538 -1.57 -24.94 8.36
N SER A 539 -0.49 -25.37 7.69
CA SER A 539 -0.56 -25.79 6.29
C SER A 539 -0.62 -27.30 6.23
N MET A 540 -1.67 -27.80 5.60
CA MET A 540 -1.80 -29.19 5.22
C MET A 540 -1.12 -29.44 3.87
N CYS A 541 -0.79 -28.44 3.06
CA CYS A 541 -0.12 -28.64 1.77
C CYS A 541 1.30 -29.20 1.93
N ARG A 542 1.73 -29.95 0.91
CA ARG A 542 3.15 -30.21 0.70
C ARG A 542 3.90 -28.92 0.40
N ILE A 543 5.11 -28.83 0.92
CA ILE A 543 6.01 -27.69 0.75
C ILE A 543 7.24 -28.20 0.02
N ASN A 544 7.35 -27.87 -1.25
CA ASN A 544 8.51 -28.22 -2.07
C ASN A 544 9.59 -27.18 -1.89
N ILE A 545 10.82 -27.60 -1.63
CA ILE A 545 11.98 -26.72 -1.49
C ILE A 545 12.90 -26.93 -2.68
N TYR A 546 13.23 -25.82 -3.33
CA TYR A 546 13.98 -25.76 -4.58
C TYR A 546 15.33 -25.09 -4.39
N ASP A 547 16.32 -25.60 -5.12
CA ASP A 547 17.62 -24.98 -5.36
C ASP A 547 17.73 -24.63 -6.85
N PHE A 548 17.48 -23.37 -7.19
CA PHE A 548 17.51 -22.91 -8.59
C PHE A 548 18.92 -22.84 -9.18
N SER A 549 19.98 -23.07 -8.39
CA SER A 549 21.35 -23.22 -8.92
C SER A 549 21.57 -24.58 -9.62
N LYS A 550 20.67 -25.55 -9.41
CA LYS A 550 20.75 -26.90 -9.97
C LYS A 550 19.94 -27.06 -11.27
N SER A 551 20.22 -28.16 -11.98
CA SER A 551 19.50 -28.56 -13.18
C SER A 551 18.01 -28.82 -12.87
N PRO A 552 17.07 -28.58 -13.80
CA PRO A 552 15.62 -28.71 -13.55
C PRO A 552 15.18 -30.00 -12.83
N ASN A 553 15.80 -31.13 -13.17
CA ASN A 553 15.47 -32.45 -12.59
C ASN A 553 16.02 -32.64 -11.17
N GLU A 554 16.95 -31.78 -10.74
CA GLU A 554 17.63 -31.83 -9.43
C GLU A 554 17.30 -30.60 -8.56
N ARG A 555 16.40 -29.72 -9.04
CA ARG A 555 16.01 -28.51 -8.31
C ARG A 555 15.31 -28.84 -7.01
N ILE A 556 14.45 -29.85 -7.00
CA ILE A 556 13.72 -30.24 -5.79
C ILE A 556 14.71 -30.91 -4.83
N VAL A 557 15.02 -30.22 -3.74
CA VAL A 557 15.94 -30.71 -2.71
C VAL A 557 15.21 -31.63 -1.73
N THR A 558 14.00 -31.23 -1.33
CA THR A 558 13.13 -31.97 -0.43
C THR A 558 11.71 -31.45 -0.56
N ASP A 559 10.75 -32.28 -0.15
CA ASP A 559 9.38 -31.91 0.17
C ASP A 559 9.13 -32.09 1.67
N ILE A 560 8.16 -31.35 2.21
CA ILE A 560 7.67 -31.47 3.59
C ILE A 560 6.15 -31.59 3.55
N ASP A 561 5.58 -32.57 4.22
CA ASP A 561 4.16 -32.89 4.11
C ASP A 561 3.24 -31.81 4.69
N SER A 562 3.66 -31.17 5.78
CA SER A 562 2.88 -30.14 6.46
C SER A 562 3.69 -29.29 7.42
N VAL A 563 3.15 -28.12 7.77
CA VAL A 563 3.72 -27.22 8.78
C VAL A 563 2.65 -26.77 9.77
N ILE A 564 2.97 -26.85 11.06
CA ILE A 564 2.13 -26.33 12.15
C ILE A 564 2.93 -25.27 12.91
N ILE A 565 2.36 -24.07 13.01
CA ILE A 565 2.91 -22.94 13.76
C ILE A 565 1.97 -22.64 14.92
N LYS A 566 2.52 -22.57 16.13
CA LYS A 566 1.80 -22.24 17.36
C LYS A 566 2.46 -21.00 17.97
N ILE A 567 1.69 -19.92 18.14
CA ILE A 567 2.17 -18.60 18.51
C ILE A 567 1.42 -18.13 19.75
N ASN A 568 2.11 -17.84 20.84
CA ASN A 568 1.53 -17.12 21.97
C ASN A 568 2.48 -16.01 22.42
N LYS A 569 2.12 -15.31 23.50
CA LYS A 569 2.91 -14.18 24.01
C LYS A 569 4.33 -14.57 24.48
N SER A 570 4.54 -15.82 24.88
CA SER A 570 5.78 -16.30 25.51
C SER A 570 6.59 -17.26 24.66
N GLU A 571 5.99 -17.91 23.66
CA GLU A 571 6.67 -18.87 22.80
C GLU A 571 6.13 -18.93 21.37
N LEU A 572 7.03 -19.31 20.47
CA LEU A 572 6.77 -19.75 19.11
C LEU A 572 7.20 -21.21 18.98
N ILE A 573 6.31 -22.07 18.48
CA ILE A 573 6.61 -23.45 18.14
C ILE A 573 6.30 -23.66 16.67
N ILE A 574 7.27 -24.15 15.91
CA ILE A 574 7.12 -24.51 14.50
C ILE A 574 7.44 -25.99 14.36
N GLU A 575 6.55 -26.72 13.69
CA GLU A 575 6.64 -28.16 13.49
C GLU A 575 6.53 -28.45 11.99
N PHE A 576 7.66 -28.77 11.36
CA PHE A 576 7.73 -29.30 9.99
C PHE A 576 7.60 -30.82 10.08
N ASN A 577 6.57 -31.39 9.45
CA ASN A 577 6.22 -32.79 9.64
C ASN A 577 6.50 -33.61 8.38
N GLU A 578 7.00 -34.82 8.62
CA GLU A 578 7.29 -35.84 7.62
C GLU A 578 6.58 -37.14 8.02
N THR A 579 5.77 -37.67 7.14
CA THR A 579 4.97 -38.89 7.31
C THR A 579 5.55 -39.98 6.43
N LYS A 580 5.61 -41.22 6.94
CA LYS A 580 6.02 -42.37 6.13
C LYS A 580 5.04 -43.51 6.28
N ASN A 581 4.43 -43.92 5.17
CA ASN A 581 3.52 -45.06 5.14
C ASN A 581 4.27 -46.39 4.96
N VAL A 582 5.22 -46.67 5.87
CA VAL A 582 5.96 -47.95 5.88
C VAL A 582 5.55 -48.80 7.09
N LYS A 583 5.48 -50.12 6.92
CA LYS A 583 4.97 -51.05 7.95
C LYS A 583 5.83 -51.11 9.22
N ARG A 584 7.15 -50.87 9.10
CA ARG A 584 8.11 -50.90 10.23
C ARG A 584 9.05 -49.71 10.15
N ASN A 585 9.50 -49.21 11.30
CA ASN A 585 10.51 -48.14 11.42
C ASN A 585 10.15 -46.80 10.76
N ARG A 586 8.85 -46.49 10.56
CA ARG A 586 8.42 -45.25 9.89
C ARG A 586 8.97 -43.98 10.53
N GLU A 587 9.04 -43.93 11.85
CA GLU A 587 9.58 -42.79 12.59
C GLU A 587 11.08 -42.60 12.32
N ASN A 588 11.84 -43.69 12.22
CA ASN A 588 13.28 -43.63 11.95
C ASN A 588 13.57 -43.25 10.50
N VAL A 589 12.76 -43.75 9.55
CA VAL A 589 12.86 -43.38 8.13
C VAL A 589 12.57 -41.89 7.95
N ALA A 590 11.46 -41.39 8.53
CA ALA A 590 11.11 -39.97 8.48
C ALA A 590 12.19 -39.08 9.15
N LYS A 591 12.70 -39.50 10.32
CA LYS A 591 13.80 -38.79 11.00
C LYS A 591 15.04 -38.66 10.14
N LYS A 592 15.42 -39.76 9.46
CA LYS A 592 16.57 -39.79 8.58
C LYS A 592 16.36 -38.85 7.39
N ASP A 593 15.19 -38.90 6.75
CA ASP A 593 14.87 -38.05 5.60
C ASP A 593 14.93 -36.55 5.96
N LEU A 594 14.31 -36.17 7.08
CA LEU A 594 14.38 -34.80 7.61
C LEU A 594 15.82 -34.35 7.92
N LYS A 595 16.68 -35.26 8.40
CA LYS A 595 18.07 -34.96 8.73
C LYS A 595 18.94 -34.80 7.49
N ASP A 596 18.78 -35.71 6.54
CA ASP A 596 19.64 -35.82 5.38
C ASP A 596 19.25 -34.77 4.32
N LYS A 597 17.97 -34.39 4.25
CA LYS A 597 17.46 -33.43 3.26
C LYS A 597 17.05 -32.09 3.86
N PHE A 598 15.97 -32.05 4.66
CA PHE A 598 15.36 -30.79 5.10
C PHE A 598 16.24 -29.94 6.02
N ILE A 599 16.94 -30.56 6.97
CA ILE A 599 17.83 -29.81 7.88
C ILE A 599 18.94 -29.08 7.10
N GLN A 600 19.37 -29.61 5.95
CA GLN A 600 20.38 -28.96 5.09
C GLN A 600 19.85 -27.72 4.36
N THR A 601 18.53 -27.49 4.39
CA THR A 601 17.90 -26.31 3.80
C THR A 601 17.68 -25.18 4.81
N LEU A 602 17.86 -25.46 6.10
CA LEU A 602 17.62 -24.51 7.17
C LEU A 602 18.83 -23.60 7.43
N ASN A 603 18.56 -22.35 7.77
CA ASN A 603 19.57 -21.36 8.14
C ASN A 603 19.85 -21.35 9.66
N ASP A 604 20.72 -20.43 10.09
CA ASP A 604 21.11 -20.26 11.48
C ASP A 604 19.97 -19.87 12.43
N ASN A 605 18.89 -19.26 11.92
CA ASN A 605 17.70 -18.97 12.72
C ASN A 605 17.02 -20.25 13.19
N ALA A 606 17.23 -21.40 12.54
CA ALA A 606 16.69 -22.69 12.96
C ALA A 606 17.51 -23.41 14.03
N LYS A 607 18.64 -22.86 14.48
CA LYS A 607 19.50 -23.47 15.52
C LYS A 607 18.70 -23.84 16.78
N GLY A 608 18.98 -25.01 17.35
CA GLY A 608 18.27 -25.56 18.50
C GLY A 608 17.00 -26.36 18.16
N TYR A 609 16.79 -26.72 16.89
CA TYR A 609 15.71 -27.61 16.49
C TYR A 609 15.83 -29.00 17.16
N ARG A 610 14.71 -29.72 17.26
CA ARG A 610 14.65 -31.11 17.74
C ARG A 610 13.95 -32.00 16.73
N ASN A 611 14.57 -33.11 16.36
CA ASN A 611 13.99 -34.12 15.47
C ASN A 611 13.23 -35.19 16.28
N ASN A 612 11.92 -35.02 16.40
CA ASN A 612 11.07 -35.82 17.29
C ASN A 612 10.26 -36.86 16.51
N PRO A 613 10.11 -38.09 17.03
CA PRO A 613 9.22 -39.07 16.42
C PRO A 613 7.75 -38.68 16.67
N VAL A 614 6.90 -38.96 15.69
CA VAL A 614 5.44 -38.86 15.81
C VAL A 614 4.87 -40.26 15.73
N LYS A 615 4.69 -40.90 16.90
CA LYS A 615 4.33 -42.33 17.03
C LYS A 615 3.16 -42.69 16.13
N GLY A 616 3.36 -43.69 15.26
CA GLY A 616 2.36 -44.21 14.33
C GLY A 616 2.28 -43.48 12.99
N PHE A 617 3.04 -42.40 12.78
CA PHE A 617 2.96 -41.58 11.56
C PHE A 617 4.33 -41.36 10.91
N GLY A 618 5.30 -40.82 11.64
CA GLY A 618 6.58 -40.39 11.06
C GLY A 618 7.41 -39.58 12.04
N ALA A 619 7.92 -38.43 11.62
CA ALA A 619 8.76 -37.56 12.43
C ALA A 619 8.44 -36.08 12.19
N LYS A 620 9.02 -35.21 13.01
CA LYS A 620 8.94 -33.76 12.84
C LYS A 620 10.20 -33.05 13.28
N ILE A 621 10.55 -31.98 12.59
CA ILE A 621 11.49 -30.97 13.07
C ILE A 621 10.71 -29.93 13.88
N ARG A 622 10.99 -29.87 15.18
CA ARG A 622 10.40 -28.88 16.10
C ARG A 622 11.40 -27.78 16.40
N ILE A 623 11.06 -26.55 16.04
CA ILE A 623 11.77 -25.34 16.45
C ILE A 623 10.93 -24.68 17.55
N LYS A 624 11.49 -24.49 18.74
CA LYS A 624 10.84 -23.79 19.85
C LYS A 624 11.67 -22.58 20.24
N ILE A 625 11.03 -21.43 20.31
CA ILE A 625 11.63 -20.14 20.66
C ILE A 625 10.81 -19.56 21.80
N ASN A 626 11.47 -19.22 22.91
CA ASN A 626 10.82 -18.53 24.01
C ASN A 626 11.23 -17.06 24.00
N VAL A 627 10.35 -16.20 24.49
CA VAL A 627 10.71 -14.83 24.86
C VAL A 627 11.68 -14.89 26.04
N THR A 628 12.78 -14.14 25.95
CA THR A 628 13.80 -14.03 27.00
C THR A 628 13.49 -12.94 27.99
#